data_AF-A0A7K3PHP4-F1
#
_entry.id   AF-A0A7K3PHP4-F1
#
_cell.length_a   1.000
_cell.length_b   1.000
_cell.length_c   1.000
_cell.angle_alpha   90.00
_cell.angle_beta   90.00
_cell.angle_gamma   90.00
#
_symmetry.space_group_name_H-M   'P 1'
#
loop_
_entity.id
_entity.type
_entity.pdbx_description
1 polymer ?
#
loop_
_entity_poly.entity_id
_entity_poly.type
_entity_poly.pdbx_seq_one_letter_code
_entity_poly.pdbx_strand_id
1 'polypeptide(L)'
;MSNSSRDSAEGAGWGSAEPGAYRALMPQRTEKLSWLSPATLWAARNGVLASWFGDPTGRTRSRWVAQCAAAGAPAGKVIRRDDPDRFSFLVIGDTGEGDDPQYAVVPGLLRAGGDTRFAVLASDVIYPVGSADDYGTKFFRPYADYQAPIYAIPGNHDWYEDLGGFMRVFCDDAPPLPPEPAPRPFTRAWLRSLLWHRPRPDDGRHLDEARKLRPAPDQQAVQPGPYWTVDAGPVRIVGIDTGLLGTVDAEQGAWLREVSRGDRPKILVTGSPLYVDGEHHPCPIEGGGTVDDLVRDPAHHYVAAIGGDIHNYQRYPVDVGGRTVQYVVAGGGGAFMHATHTIPRVSVAGVSEDDFRSYPLRGDSLAFYSALYGRRLRLRRFFTLTEAEATAVIAERLGIRTGRAPGDAARVTRRTRIVAGLLGTARRPERRKRFRLPVRKIYTSLFSPGSATYSPPFFKCFLRLDVTPEAVRLRCFAATGNRAQEVDPPVEDEVTIPLG
;
A
#
# COMPACT_ATOMS: atom_id res chain seq x y z
N MET A 1 11.18 26.42 1.48
CA MET A 1 11.08 25.84 0.13
C MET A 1 11.01 24.34 0.33
N SER A 2 9.96 23.68 -0.14
CA SER A 2 9.84 22.22 0.00
C SER A 2 11.05 21.56 -0.68
N ASN A 3 11.86 20.83 0.08
CA ASN A 3 12.98 20.06 -0.44
C ASN A 3 12.46 18.70 -0.93
N SER A 4 11.76 18.64 -2.07
CA SER A 4 11.28 17.37 -2.65
C SER A 4 12.43 16.60 -3.30
N SER A 5 12.29 15.27 -3.43
CA SER A 5 13.18 14.45 -4.25
C SER A 5 13.32 14.93 -5.71
N ARG A 6 12.34 15.68 -6.22
CA ARG A 6 12.37 16.27 -7.56
C ARG A 6 13.37 17.42 -7.69
N ASP A 7 13.59 18.15 -6.60
CA ASP A 7 14.42 19.34 -6.59
C ASP A 7 15.89 19.01 -6.29
N SER A 8 16.14 18.08 -5.36
CA SER A 8 17.50 17.74 -4.94
C SER A 8 17.65 16.31 -4.43
N ALA A 9 18.91 15.86 -4.32
CA ALA A 9 19.24 14.56 -3.72
C ALA A 9 18.96 14.56 -2.21
N GLU A 10 19.22 15.68 -1.53
CA GLU A 10 18.93 15.91 -0.12
C GLU A 10 17.42 15.85 0.16
N GLY A 11 16.60 16.34 -0.77
CA GLY A 11 15.14 16.20 -0.71
C GLY A 11 14.68 14.75 -0.78
N ALA A 12 15.39 13.92 -1.55
CA ALA A 12 15.18 12.47 -1.57
C ALA A 12 15.74 11.76 -0.30
N GLY A 13 16.39 12.51 0.59
CA GLY A 13 16.99 12.01 1.82
C GLY A 13 18.40 11.46 1.67
N TRP A 14 19.07 11.69 0.53
CA TRP A 14 20.48 11.39 0.36
C TRP A 14 21.37 12.41 1.07
N GLY A 15 22.65 12.07 1.24
CA GLY A 15 23.65 12.93 1.87
C GLY A 15 23.79 12.69 3.38
N SER A 16 24.45 13.62 4.07
CA SER A 16 24.61 13.59 5.52
C SER A 16 23.40 14.25 6.17
N ALA A 17 22.49 13.47 6.72
CA ALA A 17 21.32 13.96 7.44
C ALA A 17 21.28 13.40 8.87
N GLU A 18 20.80 14.23 9.79
CA GLU A 18 20.51 13.81 11.16
C GLU A 18 19.40 12.74 11.15
N PRO A 19 19.59 11.57 11.80
CA PRO A 19 18.54 10.57 11.91
C PRO A 19 17.29 11.14 12.58
N GLY A 20 16.13 10.70 12.13
CA GLY A 20 14.84 11.10 12.70
C GLY A 20 14.65 10.71 14.17
N ALA A 21 13.81 11.45 14.87
CA ALA A 21 13.42 11.20 16.25
C ALA A 21 12.39 10.05 16.38
N TYR A 22 11.88 9.51 15.27
CA TYR A 22 10.96 8.36 15.27
C TYR A 22 11.43 7.18 16.14
N ARG A 23 12.75 7.01 16.30
CA ARG A 23 13.34 5.95 17.14
C ARG A 23 12.90 6.03 18.60
N ALA A 24 12.56 7.21 19.11
CA ALA A 24 12.03 7.37 20.47
C ALA A 24 10.61 6.81 20.62
N LEU A 25 9.87 6.68 19.52
CA LEU A 25 8.51 6.11 19.49
C LEU A 25 8.54 4.57 19.46
N MET A 26 9.62 3.99 18.94
CA MET A 26 9.77 2.54 18.76
C MET A 26 9.80 1.77 20.08
N PRO A 27 9.34 0.50 20.09
CA PRO A 27 9.46 -0.37 21.25
C PRO A 27 10.91 -0.67 21.62
N GLN A 28 11.15 -0.91 22.92
CA GLN A 28 12.48 -1.26 23.44
C GLN A 28 13.09 -2.46 22.70
N ARG A 29 12.25 -3.40 22.27
CA ARG A 29 12.61 -4.50 21.39
C ARG A 29 11.75 -4.43 20.14
N THR A 30 12.41 -4.40 19.00
CA THR A 30 11.78 -4.47 17.68
C THR A 30 12.22 -5.77 17.03
N GLU A 31 11.27 -6.62 16.67
CA GLU A 31 11.56 -7.83 15.90
C GLU A 31 11.76 -7.45 14.44
N LYS A 32 12.94 -7.75 13.90
CA LYS A 32 13.25 -7.48 12.50
C LYS A 32 12.69 -8.58 11.63
N LEU A 33 11.68 -8.27 10.83
CA LEU A 33 11.08 -9.22 9.93
C LEU A 33 12.09 -9.60 8.83
N SER A 34 12.32 -10.91 8.69
CA SER A 34 13.05 -11.46 7.55
C SER A 34 12.13 -12.37 6.78
N TRP A 35 11.65 -11.85 5.69
CA TRP A 35 10.87 -12.56 4.68
C TRP A 35 11.65 -13.63 3.91
N LEU A 36 12.97 -13.73 4.09
CA LEU A 36 13.75 -14.87 3.61
C LEU A 36 13.81 -15.99 4.66
N SER A 37 13.26 -15.78 5.86
CA SER A 37 13.25 -16.79 6.90
C SER A 37 12.23 -17.89 6.55
N PRO A 38 12.61 -19.18 6.66
CA PRO A 38 11.68 -20.29 6.44
C PRO A 38 10.42 -20.20 7.33
N ALA A 39 10.54 -19.63 8.53
CA ALA A 39 9.42 -19.45 9.45
C ALA A 39 8.38 -18.45 8.92
N THR A 40 8.81 -17.28 8.45
CA THR A 40 7.91 -16.28 7.83
C THR A 40 7.26 -16.84 6.57
N LEU A 41 8.04 -17.51 5.72
CA LEU A 41 7.53 -18.13 4.50
C LEU A 41 6.50 -19.22 4.79
N TRP A 42 6.77 -20.03 5.82
CA TRP A 42 5.83 -21.03 6.29
C TRP A 42 4.55 -20.39 6.80
N ALA A 43 4.62 -19.33 7.62
CA ALA A 43 3.43 -18.64 8.10
C ALA A 43 2.59 -18.06 6.95
N ALA A 44 3.22 -17.42 5.96
CA ALA A 44 2.55 -16.80 4.80
C ALA A 44 2.10 -17.77 3.69
N ARG A 45 2.17 -19.09 3.92
CA ARG A 45 1.92 -20.12 2.89
C ARG A 45 0.48 -20.15 2.35
N ASN A 46 -0.48 -19.55 3.05
CA ASN A 46 -1.90 -19.62 2.69
C ASN A 46 -2.21 -19.06 1.31
N GLY A 47 -1.52 -18.00 0.86
CA GLY A 47 -1.69 -17.50 -0.52
C GLY A 47 -1.25 -18.51 -1.58
N VAL A 48 -0.12 -19.19 -1.36
CA VAL A 48 0.35 -20.26 -2.26
C VAL A 48 -0.65 -21.41 -2.29
N LEU A 49 -1.10 -21.87 -1.12
CA LEU A 49 -2.11 -22.93 -1.02
C LEU A 49 -3.43 -22.53 -1.69
N ALA A 50 -3.87 -21.28 -1.55
CA ALA A 50 -5.06 -20.75 -2.20
C ALA A 50 -4.91 -20.82 -3.73
N SER A 51 -3.78 -20.40 -4.28
CA SER A 51 -3.53 -20.47 -5.72
C SER A 51 -3.55 -21.90 -6.28
N TRP A 52 -3.04 -22.88 -5.51
CA TRP A 52 -2.92 -24.27 -5.96
C TRP A 52 -4.16 -25.12 -5.69
N PHE A 53 -4.92 -24.81 -4.65
CA PHE A 53 -6.01 -25.66 -4.17
C PHE A 53 -7.36 -24.96 -4.08
N GLY A 54 -7.45 -23.72 -4.59
CA GLY A 54 -8.64 -22.89 -4.59
C GLY A 54 -8.64 -21.91 -3.42
N ASP A 55 -9.21 -20.73 -3.65
CA ASP A 55 -9.23 -19.64 -2.67
C ASP A 55 -10.50 -19.69 -1.80
N PRO A 56 -10.40 -19.83 -0.46
CA PRO A 56 -11.55 -19.79 0.44
C PRO A 56 -12.03 -18.37 0.77
N THR A 57 -11.26 -17.33 0.42
CA THR A 57 -11.44 -15.96 0.92
C THR A 57 -12.87 -15.47 0.77
N GLY A 58 -13.47 -15.57 -0.43
CA GLY A 58 -14.85 -15.11 -0.67
C GLY A 58 -15.87 -15.76 0.27
N ARG A 59 -15.78 -17.07 0.50
CA ARG A 59 -16.66 -17.78 1.43
C ARG A 59 -16.44 -17.31 2.87
N THR A 60 -15.19 -17.22 3.31
CA THR A 60 -14.86 -16.79 4.68
C THR A 60 -15.33 -15.35 4.91
N ARG A 61 -15.17 -14.47 3.92
CA ARG A 61 -15.66 -13.09 3.94
C ARG A 61 -17.18 -13.01 4.09
N SER A 62 -17.94 -13.76 3.30
CA SER A 62 -19.41 -13.83 3.44
C SER A 62 -19.83 -14.23 4.85
N ARG A 63 -19.09 -15.14 5.49
CA ARG A 63 -19.39 -15.57 6.87
C ARG A 63 -19.11 -14.47 7.88
N TRP A 64 -17.99 -13.76 7.74
CA TRP A 64 -17.69 -12.57 8.55
C TRP A 64 -18.77 -11.50 8.39
N VAL A 65 -19.16 -11.19 7.15
CA VAL A 65 -20.21 -10.20 6.85
C VAL A 65 -21.55 -10.61 7.45
N ALA A 66 -21.94 -11.89 7.32
CA ALA A 66 -23.18 -12.39 7.91
C ALA A 66 -23.17 -12.30 9.44
N GLN A 67 -22.03 -12.58 10.09
CA GLN A 67 -21.87 -12.43 11.53
C GLN A 67 -21.96 -10.98 11.98
N CYS A 68 -21.29 -10.04 11.29
CA CYS A 68 -21.42 -8.61 11.56
C CYS A 68 -22.87 -8.13 11.38
N ALA A 69 -23.55 -8.57 10.34
CA ALA A 69 -24.96 -8.24 10.11
C ALA A 69 -25.86 -8.77 11.24
N ALA A 70 -25.63 -10.00 11.70
CA ALA A 70 -26.35 -10.58 12.84
C ALA A 70 -26.08 -9.83 14.16
N ALA A 71 -24.90 -9.20 14.29
CA ALA A 71 -24.54 -8.32 15.40
C ALA A 71 -25.08 -6.88 15.26
N GLY A 72 -25.82 -6.57 14.17
CA GLY A 72 -26.47 -5.27 13.97
C GLY A 72 -25.71 -4.32 13.03
N ALA A 73 -24.67 -4.76 12.33
CA ALA A 73 -24.01 -3.94 11.32
C ALA A 73 -25.00 -3.52 10.20
N PRO A 74 -24.94 -2.26 9.72
CA PRO A 74 -25.86 -1.77 8.71
C PRO A 74 -25.73 -2.55 7.40
N ALA A 75 -26.85 -2.96 6.80
CA ALA A 75 -26.89 -3.75 5.56
C ALA A 75 -26.10 -3.11 4.41
N GLY A 76 -26.25 -1.79 4.23
CA GLY A 76 -25.53 -1.02 3.21
C GLY A 76 -24.05 -0.78 3.52
N LYS A 77 -23.57 -1.17 4.71
CA LYS A 77 -22.18 -1.00 5.16
C LYS A 77 -21.69 0.46 5.03
N VAL A 78 -22.61 1.40 5.27
CA VAL A 78 -22.34 2.84 5.22
C VAL A 78 -21.99 3.33 6.62
N ILE A 79 -20.79 3.88 6.76
CA ILE A 79 -20.34 4.66 7.90
C ILE A 79 -20.77 6.10 7.62
N ARG A 80 -21.78 6.58 8.35
CA ARG A 80 -22.27 7.96 8.23
C ARG A 80 -21.47 8.87 9.15
N ARG A 81 -20.98 9.97 8.60
CA ARG A 81 -20.23 11.00 9.33
C ARG A 81 -20.86 12.36 9.09
N ASP A 82 -20.69 13.27 10.05
CA ASP A 82 -21.14 14.66 10.01
C ASP A 82 -20.00 15.60 9.56
N ASP A 83 -19.10 15.11 8.71
CA ASP A 83 -17.98 15.91 8.22
C ASP A 83 -18.50 17.09 7.37
N PRO A 84 -17.91 18.30 7.55
CA PRO A 84 -18.27 19.46 6.76
C PRO A 84 -17.88 19.30 5.28
N ASP A 85 -18.41 20.16 4.42
CA ASP A 85 -18.06 20.10 2.98
C ASP A 85 -16.59 20.43 2.68
N ARG A 86 -15.87 21.01 3.65
CA ARG A 86 -14.43 21.26 3.61
C ARG A 86 -13.75 20.52 4.75
N PHE A 87 -13.04 19.44 4.44
CA PHE A 87 -12.34 18.62 5.42
C PHE A 87 -11.07 18.00 4.83
N SER A 88 -10.25 17.37 5.66
CA SER A 88 -9.08 16.62 5.21
C SER A 88 -9.05 15.24 5.84
N PHE A 89 -8.51 14.25 5.12
CA PHE A 89 -8.26 12.91 5.63
C PHE A 89 -6.93 12.35 5.11
N LEU A 90 -6.40 11.32 5.77
CA LEU A 90 -5.17 10.65 5.37
C LEU A 90 -5.46 9.30 4.70
N VAL A 91 -4.57 8.88 3.80
CA VAL A 91 -4.52 7.50 3.29
C VAL A 91 -3.09 6.97 3.36
N ILE A 92 -2.91 5.80 3.97
CA ILE A 92 -1.61 5.13 4.13
C ILE A 92 -1.78 3.65 3.81
N GLY A 93 -1.04 3.09 2.85
CA GLY A 93 -1.04 1.65 2.59
C GLY A 93 0.16 0.93 3.19
N ASP A 94 0.02 -0.38 3.43
CA ASP A 94 1.12 -1.31 3.67
C ASP A 94 1.98 -0.91 4.88
N THR A 95 1.30 -0.70 6.01
CA THR A 95 1.90 -0.09 7.19
C THR A 95 2.83 -1.02 7.96
N GLY A 96 2.45 -2.28 8.17
CA GLY A 96 2.78 -2.96 9.42
C GLY A 96 3.96 -3.93 9.45
N GLU A 97 5.21 -3.47 9.49
CA GLU A 97 6.34 -4.33 9.92
C GLU A 97 6.75 -4.08 11.39
N GLY A 98 6.36 -2.95 11.98
CA GLY A 98 6.68 -2.56 13.36
C GLY A 98 8.09 -2.04 13.56
N ASP A 99 8.79 -1.69 12.49
CA ASP A 99 10.22 -1.41 12.46
C ASP A 99 10.56 0.02 12.01
N ASP A 100 11.85 0.31 11.81
CA ASP A 100 12.34 1.66 11.54
C ASP A 100 11.59 2.38 10.40
N PRO A 101 11.37 1.78 9.21
CA PRO A 101 10.70 2.46 8.12
C PRO A 101 9.23 2.80 8.42
N GLN A 102 8.48 1.95 9.12
CA GLN A 102 7.11 2.28 9.53
C GLN A 102 7.10 3.45 10.51
N TYR A 103 7.91 3.37 11.57
CA TYR A 103 7.93 4.42 12.59
C TYR A 103 8.44 5.75 12.03
N ALA A 104 9.33 5.74 11.04
CA ALA A 104 9.81 6.93 10.35
C ALA A 104 8.71 7.75 9.65
N VAL A 105 7.56 7.13 9.33
CA VAL A 105 6.40 7.83 8.75
C VAL A 105 5.65 8.66 9.79
N VAL A 106 5.62 8.18 11.04
CA VAL A 106 4.73 8.69 12.09
C VAL A 106 4.91 10.19 12.37
N PRO A 107 6.12 10.74 12.58
CA PRO A 107 6.26 12.16 12.90
C PRO A 107 5.75 13.08 11.80
N GLY A 108 6.11 12.81 10.54
CA GLY A 108 5.65 13.59 9.38
C GLY A 108 4.15 13.47 9.17
N LEU A 109 3.60 12.26 9.37
CA LEU A 109 2.16 12.00 9.31
C LEU A 109 1.40 12.80 10.36
N LEU A 110 1.85 12.82 11.62
CA LEU A 110 1.20 13.59 12.69
C LEU A 110 1.29 15.10 12.41
N ARG A 111 2.39 15.58 11.84
CA ARG A 111 2.54 16.99 11.44
C ARG A 111 1.59 17.37 10.31
N ALA A 112 1.55 16.57 9.25
CA ALA A 112 0.71 16.82 8.09
C ALA A 112 -0.77 16.47 8.34
N GLY A 113 -1.08 15.67 9.36
CA GLY A 113 -2.41 15.13 9.62
C GLY A 113 -3.12 15.69 10.86
N GLY A 114 -2.51 16.63 11.59
CA GLY A 114 -3.02 17.09 12.89
C GLY A 114 -4.43 17.71 12.86
N ASP A 115 -4.90 18.16 11.70
CA ASP A 115 -6.22 18.75 11.45
C ASP A 115 -7.17 17.82 10.65
N THR A 116 -6.77 16.57 10.41
CA THR A 116 -7.56 15.62 9.62
C THR A 116 -8.68 14.98 10.43
N ARG A 117 -9.80 14.67 9.77
CA ARG A 117 -11.01 14.12 10.40
C ARG A 117 -10.98 12.61 10.63
N PHE A 118 -10.16 11.90 9.85
CA PHE A 118 -9.90 10.46 9.95
C PHE A 118 -8.74 10.08 9.04
N ALA A 119 -8.28 8.83 9.19
CA ALA A 119 -7.34 8.18 8.27
C ALA A 119 -7.94 6.88 7.73
N VAL A 120 -7.45 6.45 6.56
CA VAL A 120 -7.76 5.15 5.96
C VAL A 120 -6.47 4.38 5.71
N LEU A 121 -6.39 3.16 6.25
CA LEU A 121 -5.34 2.21 5.92
C LEU A 121 -5.72 1.45 4.64
N ALA A 122 -4.95 1.63 3.59
CA ALA A 122 -5.18 1.04 2.27
C ALA A 122 -4.38 -0.25 2.11
N SER A 123 -4.91 -1.36 2.64
CA SER A 123 -4.33 -2.71 2.55
C SER A 123 -3.19 -2.99 3.53
N ASP A 124 -2.97 -4.30 3.75
CA ASP A 124 -1.85 -4.91 4.47
C ASP A 124 -1.49 -4.17 5.77
N VAL A 125 -2.45 -4.17 6.70
CA VAL A 125 -2.30 -3.46 7.97
C VAL A 125 -1.19 -4.09 8.79
N ILE A 126 -1.12 -5.43 8.82
CA ILE A 126 -0.19 -6.20 9.64
C ILE A 126 0.56 -7.26 8.84
N TYR A 127 1.87 -7.12 8.78
CA TYR A 127 2.79 -8.15 8.31
C TYR A 127 3.34 -8.98 9.48
N PRO A 128 3.70 -10.26 9.26
CA PRO A 128 3.64 -10.94 7.98
C PRO A 128 2.29 -11.58 7.65
N VAL A 129 1.42 -11.84 8.63
CA VAL A 129 0.25 -12.72 8.46
C VAL A 129 -1.04 -12.24 9.12
N GLY A 130 -1.15 -10.98 9.53
CA GLY A 130 -2.40 -10.47 10.10
C GLY A 130 -2.72 -10.91 11.54
N SER A 131 -1.73 -11.43 12.28
CA SER A 131 -1.92 -11.90 13.67
C SER A 131 -2.39 -10.79 14.61
N ALA A 132 -3.31 -11.11 15.53
CA ALA A 132 -3.83 -10.13 16.48
C ALA A 132 -2.77 -9.66 17.49
N ASP A 133 -1.79 -10.50 17.83
CA ASP A 133 -0.69 -10.15 18.74
C ASP A 133 0.19 -9.01 18.21
N ASP A 134 0.27 -8.85 16.89
CA ASP A 134 1.13 -7.88 16.23
C ASP A 134 0.54 -6.45 16.23
N TYR A 135 -0.78 -6.29 16.43
CA TYR A 135 -1.44 -4.98 16.39
C TYR A 135 -0.92 -4.01 17.45
N GLY A 136 -0.43 -4.50 18.60
CA GLY A 136 0.09 -3.64 19.66
C GLY A 136 1.26 -2.78 19.19
N THR A 137 2.26 -3.39 18.58
CA THR A 137 3.49 -2.70 18.14
C THR A 137 3.41 -2.15 16.71
N LYS A 138 2.49 -2.66 15.89
CA LYS A 138 2.38 -2.32 14.46
C LYS A 138 1.17 -1.44 14.11
N PHE A 139 0.21 -1.26 15.01
CA PHE A 139 -0.93 -0.36 14.82
C PHE A 139 -1.16 0.58 16.00
N PHE A 140 -1.46 0.04 17.19
CA PHE A 140 -1.86 0.85 18.34
C PHE A 140 -0.75 1.79 18.81
N ARG A 141 0.49 1.29 18.92
CA ARG A 141 1.65 2.09 19.31
C ARG A 141 2.07 3.16 18.29
N PRO A 142 2.33 2.84 17.00
CA PRO A 142 2.81 3.86 16.06
C PRO A 142 1.79 4.96 15.83
N TYR A 143 0.49 4.67 15.97
CA TYR A 143 -0.56 5.66 15.79
C TYR A 143 -1.12 6.20 17.12
N ALA A 144 -0.50 5.94 18.28
CA ALA A 144 -1.04 6.35 19.59
C ALA A 144 -1.44 7.83 19.66
N ASP A 145 -0.64 8.71 19.06
CA ASP A 145 -0.83 10.16 19.10
C ASP A 145 -1.73 10.72 17.98
N TYR A 146 -2.20 9.90 17.03
CA TYR A 146 -3.14 10.35 15.99
C TYR A 146 -4.56 10.43 16.56
N GLN A 147 -5.11 11.64 16.70
CA GLN A 147 -6.30 11.88 17.53
C GLN A 147 -7.64 11.49 16.87
N ALA A 148 -7.65 11.19 15.57
CA ALA A 148 -8.88 10.89 14.83
C ALA A 148 -9.06 9.38 14.59
N PRO A 149 -10.26 8.95 14.14
CA PRO A 149 -10.56 7.55 13.82
C PRO A 149 -9.69 7.05 12.66
N ILE A 150 -9.35 5.76 12.69
CA ILE A 150 -8.65 5.08 11.61
C ILE A 150 -9.53 3.95 11.09
N TYR A 151 -9.92 4.04 9.82
CA TYR A 151 -10.57 2.98 9.07
C TYR A 151 -9.52 2.18 8.29
N ALA A 152 -9.88 0.98 7.84
CA ALA A 152 -8.95 0.13 7.11
C ALA A 152 -9.70 -0.76 6.12
N ILE A 153 -9.03 -1.13 5.04
CA ILE A 153 -9.40 -2.30 4.24
C ILE A 153 -8.30 -3.36 4.36
N PRO A 154 -8.63 -4.65 4.33
CA PRO A 154 -7.63 -5.68 4.46
C PRO A 154 -6.92 -5.96 3.14
N GLY A 155 -5.65 -6.36 3.25
CA GLY A 155 -4.86 -6.89 2.16
C GLY A 155 -4.63 -8.40 2.28
N ASN A 156 -3.84 -8.96 1.35
CA ASN A 156 -3.52 -10.39 1.37
C ASN A 156 -2.77 -10.80 2.64
N HIS A 157 -1.99 -9.92 3.24
CA HIS A 157 -1.28 -10.23 4.49
C HIS A 157 -2.22 -10.38 5.68
N ASP A 158 -3.31 -9.60 5.72
CA ASP A 158 -4.33 -9.72 6.75
C ASP A 158 -5.15 -11.02 6.60
N TRP A 159 -5.23 -11.55 5.38
CA TRP A 159 -5.94 -12.78 5.05
C TRP A 159 -5.15 -14.08 5.27
N TYR A 160 -3.84 -14.02 5.53
CA TYR A 160 -3.06 -15.24 5.79
C TYR A 160 -3.49 -15.97 7.06
N GLU A 161 -4.20 -15.32 7.98
CA GLU A 161 -4.85 -15.94 9.14
C GLU A 161 -6.38 -15.76 9.15
N ASP A 162 -7.01 -15.91 7.98
CA ASP A 162 -8.47 -15.88 7.80
C ASP A 162 -9.16 -14.60 8.31
N LEU A 163 -8.40 -13.49 8.35
CA LEU A 163 -8.84 -12.13 8.73
C LEU A 163 -9.20 -11.93 10.21
N GLY A 164 -8.93 -12.90 11.09
CA GLY A 164 -9.36 -12.84 12.49
C GLY A 164 -8.86 -11.60 13.25
N GLY A 165 -7.57 -11.29 13.18
CA GLY A 165 -6.99 -10.12 13.86
C GLY A 165 -7.58 -8.79 13.37
N PHE A 166 -7.76 -8.65 12.07
CA PHE A 166 -8.39 -7.48 11.45
C PHE A 166 -9.83 -7.29 11.96
N MET A 167 -10.65 -8.35 11.92
CA MET A 167 -12.04 -8.29 12.36
C MET A 167 -12.15 -7.92 13.84
N ARG A 168 -11.22 -8.39 14.69
CA ARG A 168 -11.18 -7.99 16.10
C ARG A 168 -10.84 -6.52 16.28
N VAL A 169 -9.85 -5.99 15.57
CA VAL A 169 -9.39 -4.60 15.76
C VAL A 169 -10.38 -3.59 15.20
N PHE A 170 -10.95 -3.88 14.02
CA PHE A 170 -11.65 -2.89 13.21
C PHE A 170 -13.17 -3.07 13.16
N CYS A 171 -13.67 -4.29 13.40
CA CYS A 171 -15.07 -4.65 13.23
C CYS A 171 -15.71 -5.06 14.57
N ASP A 172 -15.58 -4.18 15.58
CA ASP A 172 -16.23 -4.30 16.90
C ASP A 172 -15.90 -5.60 17.67
N ASP A 173 -14.61 -5.96 17.70
CA ASP A 173 -14.10 -7.18 18.36
C ASP A 173 -14.85 -8.46 17.96
N ALA A 174 -15.20 -8.58 16.65
CA ALA A 174 -15.94 -9.72 16.13
C ALA A 174 -15.29 -11.07 16.56
N PRO A 175 -16.04 -11.97 17.22
CA PRO A 175 -15.46 -13.19 17.76
C PRO A 175 -15.13 -14.18 16.63
N PRO A 176 -14.19 -15.12 16.85
CA PRO A 176 -13.78 -16.10 15.85
C PRO A 176 -14.98 -16.79 15.18
N LEU A 177 -14.91 -16.97 13.86
CA LEU A 177 -15.94 -17.68 13.11
C LEU A 177 -16.10 -19.11 13.64
N PRO A 178 -17.35 -19.63 13.70
CA PRO A 178 -17.59 -21.04 14.01
C PRO A 178 -16.80 -21.98 13.08
N PRO A 179 -16.41 -23.19 13.50
CA PRO A 179 -15.73 -24.13 12.62
C PRO A 179 -16.65 -24.61 11.48
N GLU A 180 -16.10 -24.77 10.27
CA GLU A 180 -16.80 -25.44 9.16
C GLU A 180 -16.66 -26.97 9.24
N PRO A 181 -17.60 -27.74 8.64
CA PRO A 181 -17.42 -29.16 8.43
C PRO A 181 -16.12 -29.46 7.68
N ALA A 182 -15.42 -30.52 8.10
CA ALA A 182 -14.19 -30.93 7.44
C ALA A 182 -14.44 -31.22 5.95
N PRO A 183 -13.58 -30.74 5.03
CA PRO A 183 -13.69 -31.08 3.62
C PRO A 183 -13.57 -32.60 3.42
N ARG A 184 -14.27 -33.12 2.39
CA ARG A 184 -14.18 -34.55 2.03
C ARG A 184 -12.72 -34.95 1.76
N PRO A 185 -12.23 -36.08 2.31
CA PRO A 185 -10.87 -36.55 2.09
C PRO A 185 -10.49 -36.59 0.61
N PHE A 186 -9.20 -36.35 0.32
CA PHE A 186 -8.61 -36.37 -1.03
C PHE A 186 -9.11 -35.29 -2.02
N THR A 187 -9.93 -34.33 -1.58
CA THR A 187 -10.29 -33.16 -2.40
C THR A 187 -9.21 -32.07 -2.33
N ARG A 188 -9.20 -31.13 -3.29
CA ARG A 188 -8.32 -29.93 -3.23
C ARG A 188 -8.54 -29.14 -1.94
N ALA A 189 -9.80 -28.96 -1.53
CA ALA A 189 -10.14 -28.30 -0.27
C ALA A 189 -9.60 -29.04 0.97
N TRP A 190 -9.59 -30.38 0.95
CA TRP A 190 -8.98 -31.17 2.02
C TRP A 190 -7.46 -30.98 2.08
N LEU A 191 -6.76 -31.11 0.95
CA LEU A 191 -5.32 -30.87 0.86
C LEU A 191 -4.94 -29.46 1.35
N ARG A 192 -5.72 -28.44 0.95
CA ARG A 192 -5.59 -27.07 1.46
C ARG A 192 -5.73 -27.03 2.97
N SER A 193 -6.79 -27.64 3.51
CA SER A 193 -7.12 -27.57 4.94
C SER A 193 -6.07 -28.21 5.87
N LEU A 194 -5.32 -29.20 5.39
CA LEU A 194 -4.26 -29.87 6.16
C LEU A 194 -3.04 -28.97 6.38
N LEU A 195 -2.71 -28.16 5.38
CA LEU A 195 -1.55 -27.27 5.40
C LEU A 195 -1.94 -25.83 5.73
N TRP A 196 -3.23 -25.51 5.83
CA TRP A 196 -3.69 -24.15 6.09
C TRP A 196 -3.11 -23.62 7.41
N HIS A 197 -2.51 -22.45 7.34
CA HIS A 197 -2.05 -21.70 8.50
C HIS A 197 -3.25 -21.15 9.27
N ARG A 198 -3.18 -21.21 10.60
CA ARG A 198 -4.24 -20.76 11.52
C ARG A 198 -3.61 -20.00 12.68
N PRO A 199 -4.33 -19.02 13.26
CA PRO A 199 -3.92 -18.36 14.49
C PRO A 199 -3.61 -19.36 15.61
N ARG A 200 -2.74 -18.96 16.53
CA ARG A 200 -2.52 -19.70 17.77
C ARG A 200 -3.73 -19.54 18.70
N PRO A 201 -4.00 -20.51 19.60
CA PRO A 201 -5.13 -20.41 20.53
C PRO A 201 -5.14 -19.16 21.41
N ASP A 202 -3.97 -18.58 21.69
CA ASP A 202 -3.78 -17.41 22.53
C ASP A 202 -3.52 -16.11 21.73
N ASP A 203 -3.72 -16.13 20.41
CA ASP A 203 -3.55 -14.95 19.55
C ASP A 203 -4.49 -13.81 19.96
N GLY A 204 -3.90 -12.64 20.17
CA GLY A 204 -4.59 -11.43 20.60
C GLY A 204 -4.94 -11.43 22.10
N ARG A 205 -4.27 -12.24 22.93
CA ARG A 205 -4.43 -12.20 24.41
C ARG A 205 -4.05 -10.84 25.02
N HIS A 206 -3.24 -10.05 24.32
CA HIS A 206 -2.79 -8.73 24.75
C HIS A 206 -3.52 -7.58 24.04
N LEU A 207 -4.55 -7.87 23.26
CA LEU A 207 -5.23 -6.87 22.44
C LEU A 207 -5.89 -5.77 23.29
N ASP A 208 -6.49 -6.13 24.43
CA ASP A 208 -7.10 -5.16 25.33
C ASP A 208 -6.08 -4.19 25.93
N GLU A 209 -4.87 -4.67 26.27
CA GLU A 209 -3.77 -3.82 26.73
C GLU A 209 -3.27 -2.92 25.60
N ALA A 210 -3.20 -3.43 24.37
CA ALA A 210 -2.81 -2.65 23.20
C ALA A 210 -3.80 -1.51 22.91
N ARG A 211 -5.12 -1.76 23.04
CA ARG A 211 -6.18 -0.75 22.84
C ARG A 211 -6.01 0.46 23.77
N LYS A 212 -5.43 0.27 24.97
CA LYS A 212 -5.16 1.38 25.92
C LYS A 212 -4.17 2.42 25.39
N LEU A 213 -3.40 2.11 24.34
CA LEU A 213 -2.52 3.08 23.67
C LEU A 213 -3.28 4.10 22.82
N ARG A 214 -4.54 3.82 22.45
CA ARG A 214 -5.43 4.74 21.73
C ARG A 214 -6.80 4.81 22.43
N PRO A 215 -6.88 5.39 23.65
CA PRO A 215 -8.08 5.28 24.49
C PRO A 215 -9.11 6.38 24.23
N ALA A 216 -8.77 7.43 23.49
CA ALA A 216 -9.65 8.60 23.37
C ALA A 216 -10.93 8.23 22.59
N PRO A 217 -12.12 8.73 22.98
CA PRO A 217 -13.35 8.50 22.24
C PRO A 217 -13.26 8.90 20.76
N ASP A 218 -12.61 10.03 20.48
CA ASP A 218 -12.43 10.57 19.13
C ASP A 218 -11.50 9.70 18.25
N GLN A 219 -10.73 8.80 18.85
CA GLN A 219 -9.87 7.86 18.12
C GLN A 219 -10.60 6.57 17.70
N GLN A 220 -11.78 6.32 18.25
CA GLN A 220 -12.49 5.06 18.05
C GLN A 220 -13.20 5.07 16.70
N ALA A 221 -13.09 3.94 15.99
CA ALA A 221 -13.77 3.69 14.73
C ALA A 221 -14.40 2.30 14.79
N VAL A 222 -15.64 2.17 14.33
CA VAL A 222 -16.27 0.86 14.14
C VAL A 222 -16.64 0.71 12.67
N GLN A 223 -16.11 -0.33 12.05
CA GLN A 223 -16.39 -0.67 10.67
C GLN A 223 -17.48 -1.74 10.61
N PRO A 224 -18.43 -1.64 9.66
CA PRO A 224 -19.54 -2.58 9.53
C PRO A 224 -19.12 -3.95 8.98
N GLY A 225 -17.86 -4.10 8.61
CA GLY A 225 -17.29 -5.30 8.01
C GLY A 225 -15.96 -5.00 7.31
N PRO A 226 -15.40 -5.98 6.59
CA PRO A 226 -14.09 -5.85 5.93
C PRO A 226 -14.10 -4.95 4.69
N TYR A 227 -15.29 -4.60 4.20
CA TYR A 227 -15.51 -3.62 3.14
C TYR A 227 -16.68 -2.72 3.54
N TRP A 228 -16.63 -1.46 3.12
CA TRP A 228 -17.49 -0.41 3.64
C TRP A 228 -17.53 0.80 2.72
N THR A 229 -18.47 1.71 2.98
CA THR A 229 -18.44 3.07 2.44
C THR A 229 -18.43 4.09 3.58
N VAL A 230 -17.74 5.20 3.38
CA VAL A 230 -17.80 6.38 4.25
C VAL A 230 -18.42 7.51 3.44
N ASP A 231 -19.54 8.04 3.94
CA ASP A 231 -20.13 9.27 3.43
C ASP A 231 -19.58 10.45 4.25
N ALA A 232 -18.78 11.32 3.62
CA ALA A 232 -18.09 12.45 4.26
C ALA A 232 -18.11 13.69 3.37
N GLY A 233 -18.77 14.77 3.83
CA GLY A 233 -18.93 16.01 3.06
C GLY A 233 -19.47 15.74 1.64
N PRO A 234 -18.84 16.24 0.57
CA PRO A 234 -19.32 16.05 -0.81
C PRO A 234 -18.99 14.68 -1.39
N VAL A 235 -18.08 13.89 -0.78
CA VAL A 235 -17.56 12.65 -1.38
C VAL A 235 -18.07 11.40 -0.68
N ARG A 236 -18.03 10.27 -1.40
CA ARG A 236 -18.12 8.93 -0.82
C ARG A 236 -16.81 8.19 -1.03
N ILE A 237 -16.27 7.64 0.05
CA ILE A 237 -15.10 6.76 0.01
C ILE A 237 -15.62 5.32 0.02
N VAL A 238 -15.12 4.48 -0.88
CA VAL A 238 -15.54 3.08 -1.02
C VAL A 238 -14.33 2.20 -0.77
N GLY A 239 -14.33 1.48 0.35
CA GLY A 239 -13.28 0.52 0.71
C GLY A 239 -13.69 -0.90 0.31
N ILE A 240 -12.87 -1.56 -0.51
CA ILE A 240 -13.11 -2.95 -0.95
C ILE A 240 -12.02 -3.90 -0.43
N ASP A 241 -12.42 -5.14 -0.20
CA ASP A 241 -11.57 -6.23 0.24
C ASP A 241 -11.29 -7.18 -0.94
N THR A 242 -10.03 -7.25 -1.35
CA THR A 242 -9.59 -8.04 -2.51
C THR A 242 -9.03 -9.41 -2.15
N GLY A 243 -8.99 -9.78 -0.87
CA GLY A 243 -8.62 -11.12 -0.44
C GLY A 243 -7.17 -11.52 -0.68
N LEU A 244 -6.90 -12.83 -0.63
CA LEU A 244 -5.56 -13.37 -0.87
C LEU A 244 -5.07 -13.21 -2.31
N LEU A 245 -5.96 -13.30 -3.29
CA LEU A 245 -5.60 -13.40 -4.70
C LEU A 245 -6.03 -12.19 -5.57
N GLY A 246 -6.51 -11.11 -4.95
CA GLY A 246 -6.85 -9.88 -5.68
C GLY A 246 -8.19 -9.95 -6.42
N THR A 247 -9.19 -10.64 -5.86
CA THR A 247 -10.52 -10.84 -6.47
C THR A 247 -11.67 -10.42 -5.54
N VAL A 248 -12.80 -10.10 -6.15
CA VAL A 248 -14.04 -9.75 -5.44
C VAL A 248 -15.08 -10.85 -5.67
N ASP A 249 -15.64 -11.39 -4.58
CA ASP A 249 -16.70 -12.40 -4.64
C ASP A 249 -18.05 -11.81 -5.08
N ALA A 250 -19.02 -12.67 -5.36
CA ALA A 250 -20.31 -12.26 -5.90
C ALA A 250 -21.13 -11.37 -4.93
N GLU A 251 -21.00 -11.57 -3.63
CA GLU A 251 -21.74 -10.81 -2.61
C GLU A 251 -21.20 -9.38 -2.51
N GLN A 252 -19.89 -9.23 -2.33
CA GLN A 252 -19.25 -7.92 -2.33
C GLN A 252 -19.39 -7.25 -3.70
N GLY A 253 -19.34 -8.01 -4.79
CA GLY A 253 -19.58 -7.50 -6.15
C GLY A 253 -20.99 -6.95 -6.35
N ALA A 254 -22.01 -7.59 -5.80
CA ALA A 254 -23.38 -7.09 -5.84
C ALA A 254 -23.52 -5.79 -5.02
N TRP A 255 -22.95 -5.77 -3.81
CA TRP A 255 -22.89 -4.58 -2.95
C TRP A 255 -22.16 -3.43 -3.64
N LEU A 256 -21.00 -3.67 -4.25
CA LEU A 256 -20.19 -2.64 -4.91
C LEU A 256 -20.96 -1.99 -6.07
N ARG A 257 -21.68 -2.78 -6.87
CA ARG A 257 -22.54 -2.26 -7.94
C ARG A 257 -23.66 -1.37 -7.40
N GLU A 258 -24.22 -1.71 -6.24
CA GLU A 258 -25.27 -0.92 -5.62
C GLU A 258 -24.74 0.42 -5.11
N VAL A 259 -23.67 0.41 -4.30
CA VAL A 259 -23.14 1.64 -3.66
C VAL A 259 -22.42 2.57 -4.64
N SER A 260 -22.02 2.05 -5.81
CA SER A 260 -21.40 2.82 -6.89
C SER A 260 -22.38 3.70 -7.65
N ARG A 261 -23.68 3.42 -7.63
CA ARG A 261 -24.68 4.20 -8.38
C ARG A 261 -24.79 5.65 -7.92
N GLY A 262 -25.14 6.52 -8.86
CA GLY A 262 -25.52 7.91 -8.62
C GLY A 262 -24.34 8.88 -8.70
N ASP A 263 -24.67 10.18 -8.71
CA ASP A 263 -23.76 11.23 -9.15
C ASP A 263 -22.84 11.78 -8.05
N ARG A 264 -22.94 11.29 -6.80
CA ARG A 264 -22.01 11.71 -5.75
C ARG A 264 -20.58 11.28 -6.16
N PRO A 265 -19.59 12.19 -6.13
CA PRO A 265 -18.20 11.84 -6.44
C PRO A 265 -17.65 10.77 -5.51
N LYS A 266 -16.95 9.78 -6.07
CA LYS A 266 -16.44 8.62 -5.32
C LYS A 266 -14.93 8.48 -5.38
N ILE A 267 -14.34 8.03 -4.28
CA ILE A 267 -12.93 7.61 -4.21
C ILE A 267 -12.92 6.12 -3.83
N LEU A 268 -12.40 5.27 -4.71
CA LEU A 268 -12.17 3.87 -4.41
C LEU A 268 -10.87 3.71 -3.61
N VAL A 269 -10.90 2.90 -2.55
CA VAL A 269 -9.73 2.38 -1.84
C VAL A 269 -9.77 0.85 -1.96
N THR A 270 -8.71 0.26 -2.50
CA THR A 270 -8.63 -1.17 -2.84
C THR A 270 -7.33 -1.80 -2.34
N GLY A 271 -7.34 -3.11 -2.07
CA GLY A 271 -6.16 -3.83 -1.60
C GLY A 271 -5.02 -3.74 -2.62
N SER A 272 -5.29 -4.21 -3.85
CA SER A 272 -4.37 -4.11 -4.99
C SER A 272 -4.75 -2.98 -5.95
N PRO A 273 -3.78 -2.26 -6.54
CA PRO A 273 -4.01 -1.14 -7.44
C PRO A 273 -4.46 -1.60 -8.83
N LEU A 274 -5.37 -0.83 -9.46
CA LEU A 274 -5.90 -1.15 -10.79
C LEU A 274 -4.93 -0.78 -11.93
N TYR A 275 -4.06 0.19 -11.69
CA TYR A 275 -2.95 0.56 -12.56
C TYR A 275 -1.68 0.59 -11.74
N VAL A 276 -0.70 -0.21 -12.14
CA VAL A 276 0.58 -0.26 -11.45
C VAL A 276 1.65 -0.73 -12.41
N ASP A 277 2.87 -0.22 -12.22
CA ASP A 277 4.04 -0.76 -12.87
C ASP A 277 4.00 -0.70 -14.42
N GLY A 278 3.18 0.23 -14.95
CA GLY A 278 2.90 0.41 -16.38
C GLY A 278 1.88 -0.58 -16.96
N GLU A 279 1.17 -1.33 -16.12
CA GLU A 279 0.22 -2.38 -16.49
C GLU A 279 -1.19 -2.09 -15.91
N HIS A 280 -2.21 -2.66 -16.56
CA HIS A 280 -3.62 -2.54 -16.17
C HIS A 280 -4.12 -3.85 -15.57
N HIS A 281 -4.68 -3.78 -14.37
CA HIS A 281 -5.15 -4.90 -13.56
C HIS A 281 -6.58 -4.61 -13.07
N PRO A 282 -7.62 -4.90 -13.87
CA PRO A 282 -8.95 -4.36 -13.62
C PRO A 282 -9.70 -4.94 -12.40
N CYS A 283 -9.14 -5.95 -11.72
CA CYS A 283 -9.73 -6.70 -10.60
C CYS A 283 -11.07 -7.39 -10.94
N PRO A 284 -11.08 -8.71 -11.23
CA PRO A 284 -12.29 -9.43 -11.59
C PRO A 284 -13.32 -9.50 -10.45
N ILE A 285 -14.59 -9.42 -10.81
CA ILE A 285 -15.74 -9.65 -9.92
C ILE A 285 -16.40 -10.98 -10.29
N GLU A 286 -16.59 -11.87 -9.32
CA GLU A 286 -17.38 -13.09 -9.51
C GLU A 286 -18.82 -12.73 -9.94
N GLY A 287 -19.32 -13.41 -10.97
CA GLY A 287 -20.59 -13.07 -11.60
C GLY A 287 -20.48 -12.07 -12.76
N GLY A 288 -19.28 -11.56 -13.06
CA GLY A 288 -18.96 -10.88 -14.33
C GLY A 288 -18.54 -9.42 -14.21
N GLY A 289 -17.77 -8.95 -15.18
CA GLY A 289 -17.17 -7.61 -15.17
C GLY A 289 -16.02 -7.49 -14.16
N THR A 290 -15.59 -6.25 -13.94
CA THR A 290 -14.44 -5.92 -13.12
C THR A 290 -14.71 -4.70 -12.24
N VAL A 291 -13.90 -4.49 -11.20
CA VAL A 291 -13.96 -3.28 -10.37
C VAL A 291 -13.70 -2.05 -11.23
N ASP A 292 -12.74 -2.14 -12.16
CA ASP A 292 -12.42 -1.02 -13.04
C ASP A 292 -13.55 -0.67 -14.03
N ASP A 293 -14.37 -1.63 -14.45
CA ASP A 293 -15.58 -1.33 -15.23
C ASP A 293 -16.54 -0.42 -14.44
N LEU A 294 -16.66 -0.65 -13.12
CA LEU A 294 -17.49 0.20 -12.25
C LEU A 294 -16.86 1.57 -12.00
N VAL A 295 -15.54 1.64 -11.85
CA VAL A 295 -14.81 2.92 -11.70
C VAL A 295 -14.95 3.79 -12.95
N ARG A 296 -14.89 3.17 -14.13
CA ARG A 296 -14.96 3.87 -15.41
C ARG A 296 -16.37 4.28 -15.83
N ASP A 297 -17.39 3.61 -15.32
CA ASP A 297 -18.77 3.91 -15.70
C ASP A 297 -19.12 5.37 -15.33
N PRO A 298 -19.52 6.21 -16.29
CA PRO A 298 -19.89 7.60 -16.03
C PRO A 298 -21.05 7.72 -15.02
N ALA A 299 -21.94 6.71 -14.94
CA ALA A 299 -23.06 6.70 -13.99
C ALA A 299 -22.62 6.48 -12.52
N HIS A 300 -21.33 6.18 -12.28
CA HIS A 300 -20.79 5.93 -10.94
C HIS A 300 -19.88 7.04 -10.40
N HIS A 301 -19.43 7.96 -11.25
CA HIS A 301 -18.70 9.17 -10.86
C HIS A 301 -17.47 8.96 -9.93
N TYR A 302 -16.64 7.93 -10.16
CA TYR A 302 -15.39 7.73 -9.40
C TYR A 302 -14.27 8.67 -9.86
N VAL A 303 -13.83 9.61 -9.04
CA VAL A 303 -12.77 10.58 -9.39
C VAL A 303 -11.36 10.06 -9.13
N ALA A 304 -11.22 9.05 -8.26
CA ALA A 304 -9.94 8.41 -7.98
C ALA A 304 -10.11 6.94 -7.56
N ALA A 305 -9.07 6.15 -7.80
CA ALA A 305 -8.91 4.79 -7.28
C ALA A 305 -7.51 4.62 -6.69
N ILE A 306 -7.44 4.31 -5.39
CA ILE A 306 -6.21 4.27 -4.61
C ILE A 306 -5.98 2.83 -4.12
N GLY A 307 -4.84 2.24 -4.46
CA GLY A 307 -4.47 0.88 -4.07
C GLY A 307 -3.19 0.79 -3.23
N GLY A 308 -3.14 -0.19 -2.32
CA GLY A 308 -1.94 -0.58 -1.55
C GLY A 308 -1.10 -1.64 -2.28
N ASP A 309 -0.58 -2.65 -1.55
CA ASP A 309 0.16 -3.86 -1.99
C ASP A 309 1.55 -3.58 -2.59
N ILE A 310 1.70 -2.48 -3.33
CA ILE A 310 2.93 -2.11 -4.00
C ILE A 310 3.59 -0.98 -3.22
N HIS A 311 4.74 -1.29 -2.61
CA HIS A 311 5.37 -0.45 -1.60
C HIS A 311 6.17 0.73 -2.17
N ASN A 312 5.50 1.57 -2.95
CA ASN A 312 5.94 2.86 -3.47
C ASN A 312 4.70 3.71 -3.81
N TYR A 313 4.92 4.90 -4.33
CA TYR A 313 3.88 5.76 -4.89
C TYR A 313 3.92 5.75 -6.41
N GLN A 314 2.76 5.71 -7.04
CA GLN A 314 2.58 5.88 -8.49
C GLN A 314 1.28 6.64 -8.76
N ARG A 315 1.22 7.45 -9.82
CA ARG A 315 -0.01 8.09 -10.28
C ARG A 315 -0.17 8.04 -11.79
N TYR A 316 -1.37 7.65 -12.20
CA TYR A 316 -1.81 7.52 -13.58
C TYR A 316 -3.11 8.33 -13.77
N PRO A 317 -3.06 9.53 -14.38
CA PRO A 317 -4.25 10.29 -14.74
C PRO A 317 -4.88 9.75 -16.03
N VAL A 318 -5.84 8.84 -15.92
CA VAL A 318 -6.45 8.15 -17.07
C VAL A 318 -7.66 8.95 -17.55
N ASP A 319 -7.73 9.24 -18.86
CA ASP A 319 -8.95 9.77 -19.49
C ASP A 319 -9.98 8.65 -19.65
N VAL A 320 -11.15 8.86 -19.08
CA VAL A 320 -12.30 7.98 -19.16
C VAL A 320 -13.47 8.77 -19.74
N GLY A 321 -13.54 8.81 -21.06
CA GLY A 321 -14.64 9.48 -21.77
C GLY A 321 -14.68 10.98 -21.52
N GLY A 322 -13.52 11.65 -21.48
CA GLY A 322 -13.41 13.09 -21.24
C GLY A 322 -13.35 13.49 -19.75
N ARG A 323 -13.43 12.53 -18.83
CA ARG A 323 -13.23 12.72 -17.39
C ARG A 323 -11.92 12.07 -16.96
N THR A 324 -11.07 12.80 -16.25
CA THR A 324 -9.83 12.22 -15.73
C THR A 324 -10.06 11.52 -14.40
N VAL A 325 -9.78 10.22 -14.33
CA VAL A 325 -9.74 9.44 -13.08
C VAL A 325 -8.29 9.31 -12.63
N GLN A 326 -8.01 9.66 -11.37
CA GLN A 326 -6.67 9.48 -10.81
C GLN A 326 -6.53 8.05 -10.25
N TYR A 327 -5.75 7.20 -10.92
CA TYR A 327 -5.35 5.91 -10.38
C TYR A 327 -4.04 6.07 -9.64
N VAL A 328 -4.03 5.70 -8.36
CA VAL A 328 -2.93 5.96 -7.43
C VAL A 328 -2.50 4.67 -6.75
N VAL A 329 -1.21 4.40 -6.74
CA VAL A 329 -0.57 3.39 -5.88
C VAL A 329 -0.06 4.12 -4.65
N ALA A 330 -0.40 3.65 -3.46
CA ALA A 330 -0.18 4.33 -2.18
C ALA A 330 0.34 3.39 -1.07
N GLY A 331 1.11 2.37 -1.43
CA GLY A 331 1.63 1.37 -0.48
C GLY A 331 2.94 1.71 0.22
N GLY A 332 3.38 2.97 0.15
CA GLY A 332 4.67 3.36 0.73
C GLY A 332 4.69 3.54 2.26
N GLY A 333 3.72 3.03 3.02
CA GLY A 333 3.46 3.45 4.41
C GLY A 333 4.34 2.81 5.49
N GLY A 334 5.04 1.71 5.21
CA GLY A 334 5.97 1.13 6.17
C GLY A 334 6.78 -0.06 5.65
N ALA A 335 6.11 -1.04 5.03
CA ALA A 335 6.76 -2.27 4.57
C ALA A 335 7.84 -2.03 3.51
N PHE A 336 8.77 -2.98 3.32
CA PHE A 336 9.96 -2.85 2.45
C PHE A 336 9.70 -2.22 1.07
N MET A 337 10.60 -1.40 0.52
CA MET A 337 10.31 -0.63 -0.70
C MET A 337 10.23 -1.48 -1.98
N HIS A 338 9.19 -1.33 -2.79
CA HIS A 338 9.11 -1.91 -4.14
C HIS A 338 9.84 -1.05 -5.19
N ALA A 339 10.56 -1.69 -6.10
CA ALA A 339 11.54 -1.05 -6.98
C ALA A 339 10.94 -0.28 -8.19
N THR A 340 10.77 1.04 -8.08
CA THR A 340 10.28 1.90 -9.18
C THR A 340 11.22 1.92 -10.40
N HIS A 341 12.53 1.70 -10.22
CA HIS A 341 13.49 1.63 -11.34
C HIS A 341 13.23 0.47 -12.32
N THR A 342 12.37 -0.47 -11.94
CA THR A 342 11.99 -1.59 -12.79
C THR A 342 10.76 -1.29 -13.66
N ILE A 343 10.04 -0.20 -13.39
CA ILE A 343 8.88 0.25 -14.16
C ILE A 343 9.35 0.63 -15.58
N PRO A 344 8.70 0.13 -16.65
CA PRO A 344 9.03 0.50 -18.02
C PRO A 344 8.70 1.96 -18.30
N ARG A 345 8.99 2.41 -19.53
CA ARG A 345 8.41 3.65 -20.02
C ARG A 345 6.89 3.49 -20.04
N VAL A 346 6.18 4.41 -19.41
CA VAL A 346 4.72 4.35 -19.27
C VAL A 346 4.05 4.80 -20.56
N SER A 347 3.08 4.01 -21.00
CA SER A 347 2.26 4.24 -22.20
C SER A 347 1.03 3.33 -22.11
N VAL A 348 0.20 3.53 -21.08
CA VAL A 348 -0.94 2.65 -20.75
C VAL A 348 -2.21 3.49 -20.60
N ALA A 349 -3.33 3.03 -21.17
CA ALA A 349 -4.63 3.73 -21.11
C ALA A 349 -4.56 5.23 -21.46
N GLY A 350 -3.78 5.58 -22.49
CA GLY A 350 -3.57 6.98 -22.90
C GLY A 350 -2.61 7.79 -22.03
N VAL A 351 -2.19 7.28 -20.87
CA VAL A 351 -1.22 7.93 -19.98
C VAL A 351 0.17 7.80 -20.57
N SER A 352 0.82 8.95 -20.76
CA SER A 352 2.20 9.02 -21.23
C SER A 352 3.20 9.08 -20.06
N GLU A 353 4.48 8.95 -20.38
CA GLU A 353 5.56 9.10 -19.40
C GLU A 353 5.57 10.50 -18.75
N ASP A 354 5.17 11.54 -19.48
CA ASP A 354 5.19 12.92 -18.98
C ASP A 354 4.06 13.19 -17.96
N ASP A 355 3.01 12.38 -17.98
CA ASP A 355 1.87 12.43 -17.05
C ASP A 355 2.10 11.56 -15.82
N PHE A 356 2.87 10.48 -15.97
CA PHE A 356 3.18 9.54 -14.90
C PHE A 356 4.02 10.19 -13.78
N ARG A 357 3.68 9.85 -12.55
CA ARG A 357 4.46 10.24 -11.36
C ARG A 357 4.77 9.00 -10.52
N SER A 358 5.94 8.97 -9.90
CA SER A 358 6.29 7.96 -8.91
C SER A 358 7.18 8.51 -7.81
N TYR A 359 7.07 7.94 -6.61
CA TYR A 359 8.02 8.14 -5.52
C TYR A 359 8.39 6.77 -4.90
N PRO A 360 9.67 6.45 -4.74
CA PRO A 360 10.84 7.25 -5.14
C PRO A 360 10.95 7.40 -6.66
N LEU A 361 11.69 8.42 -7.10
CA LEU A 361 12.08 8.53 -8.50
C LEU A 361 12.85 7.26 -8.92
N ARG A 362 12.69 6.86 -10.18
CA ARG A 362 13.34 5.64 -10.72
C ARG A 362 14.87 5.69 -10.56
N GLY A 363 15.49 6.88 -10.60
CA GLY A 363 16.91 7.07 -10.32
C GLY A 363 17.27 6.76 -8.87
N ASP A 364 16.53 7.34 -7.91
CA ASP A 364 16.73 7.12 -6.48
C ASP A 364 16.51 5.65 -6.09
N SER A 365 15.48 5.02 -6.64
CA SER A 365 15.23 3.58 -6.45
C SER A 365 16.41 2.73 -6.92
N LEU A 366 16.97 3.02 -8.09
CA LEU A 366 18.13 2.27 -8.60
C LEU A 366 19.37 2.51 -7.73
N ALA A 367 19.64 3.74 -7.31
CA ALA A 367 20.75 4.07 -6.41
C ALA A 367 20.63 3.31 -5.07
N PHE A 368 19.46 3.34 -4.45
CA PHE A 368 19.15 2.59 -3.23
C PHE A 368 19.43 1.10 -3.36
N TYR A 369 18.83 0.47 -4.38
CA TYR A 369 19.00 -0.97 -4.61
C TYR A 369 20.45 -1.33 -4.96
N SER A 370 21.16 -0.45 -5.67
CA SER A 370 22.57 -0.66 -5.99
C SER A 370 23.45 -0.66 -4.74
N ALA A 371 23.21 0.25 -3.80
CA ALA A 371 23.93 0.30 -2.53
C ALA A 371 23.59 -0.92 -1.66
N LEU A 372 22.30 -1.29 -1.58
CA LEU A 372 21.81 -2.47 -0.87
C LEU A 372 22.51 -3.75 -1.35
N TYR A 373 22.48 -4.04 -2.65
CA TYR A 373 23.13 -5.23 -3.20
C TYR A 373 24.65 -5.15 -3.12
N GLY A 374 25.24 -3.96 -3.24
CA GLY A 374 26.67 -3.74 -3.02
C GLY A 374 27.12 -4.12 -1.60
N ARG A 375 26.29 -3.83 -0.58
CA ARG A 375 26.53 -4.29 0.80
C ARG A 375 26.34 -5.79 0.94
N ARG A 376 25.21 -6.31 0.47
CA ARG A 376 24.82 -7.72 0.62
C ARG A 376 25.81 -8.68 -0.04
N LEU A 377 26.30 -8.34 -1.23
CA LEU A 377 27.26 -9.14 -1.99
C LEU A 377 28.72 -8.81 -1.66
N ARG A 378 28.98 -7.89 -0.72
CA ARG A 378 30.33 -7.39 -0.38
C ARG A 378 31.09 -6.82 -1.59
N LEU A 379 30.37 -6.27 -2.57
CA LEU A 379 30.89 -5.73 -3.84
C LEU A 379 30.55 -4.24 -4.00
N ARG A 380 30.68 -3.45 -2.93
CA ARG A 380 30.30 -2.03 -2.89
C ARG A 380 30.90 -1.20 -4.04
N ARG A 381 32.19 -1.38 -4.32
CA ARG A 381 32.90 -0.69 -5.41
C ARG A 381 32.29 -0.97 -6.79
N PHE A 382 31.75 -2.16 -6.99
CA PHE A 382 31.15 -2.53 -8.27
C PHE A 382 29.69 -2.10 -8.36
N PHE A 383 28.87 -2.37 -7.35
CA PHE A 383 27.42 -2.14 -7.43
C PHE A 383 26.99 -0.70 -7.14
N THR A 384 27.59 -0.01 -6.16
CA THR A 384 27.02 1.26 -5.65
C THR A 384 27.05 2.37 -6.72
N LEU A 385 25.89 2.79 -7.21
CA LEU A 385 25.73 3.93 -8.09
C LEU A 385 25.37 5.16 -7.25
N THR A 386 25.87 6.33 -7.63
CA THR A 386 25.30 7.58 -7.11
C THR A 386 23.90 7.78 -7.68
N GLU A 387 23.09 8.60 -7.03
CA GLU A 387 21.78 9.04 -7.51
C GLU A 387 21.88 9.70 -8.90
N ALA A 388 22.94 10.48 -9.17
CA ALA A 388 23.18 11.07 -10.47
C ALA A 388 23.54 10.02 -11.56
N GLU A 389 24.42 9.06 -11.25
CA GLU A 389 24.77 7.94 -12.16
C GLU A 389 23.54 7.07 -12.47
N ALA A 390 22.76 6.77 -11.44
CA ALA A 390 21.54 5.98 -11.54
C ALA A 390 20.48 6.69 -12.39
N THR A 391 20.26 7.99 -12.16
CA THR A 391 19.33 8.81 -12.94
C THR A 391 19.74 8.88 -14.41
N ALA A 392 21.03 9.09 -14.70
CA ALA A 392 21.53 9.16 -16.07
C ALA A 392 21.30 7.84 -16.84
N VAL A 393 21.56 6.68 -16.21
CA VAL A 393 21.34 5.38 -16.89
C VAL A 393 19.84 5.05 -17.03
N ILE A 394 18.97 5.52 -16.13
CA ILE A 394 17.51 5.43 -16.31
C ILE A 394 17.07 6.23 -17.54
N ALA A 395 17.48 7.50 -17.62
CA ALA A 395 17.15 8.39 -18.74
C ALA A 395 17.57 7.78 -20.08
N GLU A 396 18.81 7.27 -20.18
CA GLU A 396 19.32 6.61 -21.39
C GLU A 396 18.51 5.36 -21.74
N ARG A 397 18.26 4.48 -20.77
CA ARG A 397 17.63 3.17 -21.03
C ARG A 397 16.16 3.25 -21.43
N LEU A 398 15.43 4.19 -20.84
CA LEU A 398 14.01 4.36 -21.10
C LEU A 398 13.76 5.40 -22.20
N GLY A 399 14.71 6.31 -22.44
CA GLY A 399 14.54 7.41 -23.38
C GLY A 399 13.48 8.40 -22.89
N ILE A 400 13.61 8.83 -21.64
CA ILE A 400 12.64 9.66 -20.93
C ILE A 400 13.31 10.90 -20.34
N ARG A 401 12.52 11.94 -20.09
CA ARG A 401 12.92 13.01 -19.17
C ARG A 401 12.69 12.49 -17.74
N THR A 402 13.70 12.57 -16.89
CA THR A 402 13.59 12.15 -15.49
C THR A 402 13.03 13.27 -14.62
N GLY A 403 12.35 12.90 -13.52
CA GLY A 403 11.76 13.87 -12.58
C GLY A 403 12.77 14.79 -11.90
N ARG A 404 14.01 14.32 -11.72
CA ARG A 404 15.19 15.13 -11.39
C ARG A 404 16.21 14.94 -12.51
N ALA A 405 16.79 16.01 -13.03
CA ALA A 405 17.81 15.91 -14.07
C ALA A 405 19.07 15.22 -13.49
N PRO A 406 19.78 14.37 -14.27
CA PRO A 406 21.10 13.92 -13.85
C PRO A 406 22.02 15.14 -13.78
N GLY A 407 22.77 15.30 -12.70
CA GLY A 407 23.73 16.41 -12.60
C GLY A 407 24.76 16.36 -13.74
N ASP A 408 25.28 17.51 -14.15
CA ASP A 408 26.08 17.70 -15.38
C ASP A 408 27.31 16.78 -15.49
N ALA A 409 27.86 16.35 -14.36
CA ALA A 409 29.02 15.46 -14.30
C ALA A 409 28.70 13.96 -14.49
N ALA A 410 27.42 13.57 -14.44
CA ALA A 410 27.02 12.17 -14.46
C ALA A 410 27.18 11.55 -15.86
N ARG A 411 28.05 10.53 -15.98
CA ARG A 411 28.30 9.82 -17.24
C ARG A 411 27.78 8.39 -17.20
N VAL A 412 27.11 7.96 -18.26
CA VAL A 412 26.69 6.56 -18.41
C VAL A 412 27.87 5.71 -18.90
N THR A 413 28.48 4.98 -17.98
CA THR A 413 29.61 4.08 -18.25
C THR A 413 29.16 2.64 -18.57
N ARG A 414 30.09 1.77 -18.96
CA ARG A 414 29.79 0.32 -19.08
C ARG A 414 29.36 -0.28 -17.75
N ARG A 415 29.98 0.16 -16.63
CA ARG A 415 29.64 -0.29 -15.27
C ARG A 415 28.21 0.06 -14.92
N THR A 416 27.80 1.33 -15.09
CA THR A 416 26.42 1.76 -14.77
C THR A 416 25.40 0.97 -15.58
N ARG A 417 25.67 0.72 -16.88
CA ARG A 417 24.83 -0.14 -17.73
C ARG A 417 24.75 -1.59 -17.24
N ILE A 418 25.86 -2.18 -16.78
CA ILE A 418 25.86 -3.56 -16.27
C ILE A 418 25.04 -3.63 -14.98
N VAL A 419 25.30 -2.74 -14.02
CA VAL A 419 24.58 -2.70 -12.73
C VAL A 419 23.08 -2.52 -12.94
N ALA A 420 22.66 -1.54 -13.75
CA ALA A 420 21.26 -1.35 -14.12
C ALA A 420 20.66 -2.58 -14.84
N GLY A 421 21.49 -3.36 -15.57
CA GLY A 421 21.06 -4.62 -16.19
C GLY A 421 20.76 -5.70 -15.17
N LEU A 422 21.70 -5.88 -14.24
CA LEU A 422 21.62 -6.86 -13.16
C LEU A 422 20.44 -6.58 -12.22
N LEU A 423 20.27 -5.31 -11.82
CA LEU A 423 19.17 -4.86 -10.97
C LEU A 423 17.83 -4.71 -11.70
N GLY A 424 17.75 -5.14 -12.94
CA GLY A 424 16.47 -5.32 -13.61
C GLY A 424 15.83 -4.07 -14.18
N THR A 425 16.52 -2.91 -14.18
CA THR A 425 16.07 -1.67 -14.82
C THR A 425 15.42 -1.98 -16.16
N ALA A 426 14.23 -1.44 -16.36
CA ALA A 426 13.49 -1.66 -17.59
C ALA A 426 14.25 -1.14 -18.82
N ARG A 427 13.83 -1.62 -19.99
CA ARG A 427 14.32 -1.19 -21.28
C ARG A 427 13.12 -0.82 -22.14
N ARG A 428 13.36 -0.11 -23.25
CA ARG A 428 12.35 0.08 -24.29
C ARG A 428 11.71 -1.26 -24.70
N PRO A 429 10.40 -1.29 -25.02
CA PRO A 429 9.65 -2.52 -25.30
C PRO A 429 10.29 -3.45 -26.35
N GLU A 430 11.03 -2.89 -27.32
CA GLU A 430 11.59 -3.63 -28.46
C GLU A 430 12.83 -4.51 -28.17
N ARG A 431 13.33 -4.58 -26.93
CA ARG A 431 14.54 -5.38 -26.60
C ARG A 431 14.25 -6.48 -25.55
N ARG A 432 14.07 -7.73 -26.00
CA ARG A 432 13.94 -8.94 -25.14
C ARG A 432 15.24 -9.29 -24.37
N LYS A 433 15.13 -10.00 -23.24
CA LYS A 433 16.20 -10.30 -22.25
C LYS A 433 16.83 -11.69 -22.42
N ARG A 434 18.08 -11.87 -21.92
CA ARG A 434 18.77 -13.17 -21.73
C ARG A 434 19.01 -13.59 -20.27
N PHE A 435 19.18 -12.68 -19.28
CA PHE A 435 19.34 -13.01 -17.84
C PHE A 435 18.88 -11.86 -16.91
N ARG A 436 18.39 -12.15 -15.69
CA ARG A 436 18.01 -11.19 -14.62
C ARG A 436 18.41 -11.73 -13.24
N LEU A 437 18.83 -10.87 -12.30
CA LEU A 437 18.73 -11.20 -10.86
C LEU A 437 17.24 -11.18 -10.45
N PRO A 438 16.83 -11.92 -9.41
CA PRO A 438 15.45 -11.95 -8.94
C PRO A 438 15.06 -10.58 -8.37
N VAL A 439 14.56 -9.70 -9.24
CA VAL A 439 14.07 -8.37 -8.87
C VAL A 439 12.61 -8.19 -9.31
N ARG A 440 12.01 -9.09 -10.12
CA ARG A 440 10.64 -8.81 -10.61
C ARG A 440 9.75 -9.94 -11.14
N LYS A 441 10.16 -11.20 -11.29
CA LYS A 441 9.26 -12.19 -11.90
C LYS A 441 9.43 -13.57 -11.30
N ILE A 442 8.52 -13.91 -10.39
CA ILE A 442 7.70 -15.13 -10.32
C ILE A 442 7.13 -15.18 -8.89
N TYR A 443 5.83 -14.89 -8.79
CA TYR A 443 5.01 -14.73 -7.58
C TYR A 443 5.36 -13.55 -6.66
N THR A 444 4.42 -12.61 -6.62
CA THR A 444 4.24 -11.53 -5.65
C THR A 444 4.45 -12.05 -4.21
N SER A 445 5.02 -11.20 -3.36
CA SER A 445 5.40 -11.40 -1.94
C SER A 445 6.75 -12.07 -1.57
N LEU A 446 7.36 -12.97 -2.35
CA LEU A 446 8.42 -13.84 -1.77
C LEU A 446 9.89 -13.42 -1.97
N PHE A 447 10.25 -12.62 -2.98
CA PHE A 447 11.68 -12.35 -3.29
C PHE A 447 12.15 -10.88 -3.42
N SER A 448 11.24 -9.91 -3.51
CA SER A 448 11.52 -8.49 -3.17
C SER A 448 11.82 -8.19 -1.67
N PRO A 449 11.49 -9.07 -0.70
CA PRO A 449 11.64 -8.74 0.71
C PRO A 449 13.05 -8.68 1.32
N GLY A 450 14.07 -9.04 0.55
CA GLY A 450 15.47 -8.88 0.97
C GLY A 450 15.95 -7.42 0.96
N SER A 451 15.04 -6.46 0.78
CA SER A 451 15.29 -5.03 0.58
C SER A 451 15.00 -4.15 1.78
N ALA A 452 14.47 -4.71 2.88
CA ALA A 452 14.35 -3.99 4.14
C ALA A 452 15.74 -3.47 4.58
N THR A 453 15.87 -2.14 4.59
CA THR A 453 17.02 -1.46 5.18
C THR A 453 16.59 -0.74 6.42
N TYR A 454 17.38 -0.86 7.48
CA TYR A 454 17.16 -0.16 8.76
C TYR A 454 18.02 1.11 8.85
N SER A 455 18.26 1.76 7.70
CA SER A 455 19.01 3.01 7.62
C SER A 455 18.39 3.89 6.53
N PRO A 456 18.13 5.18 6.82
CA PRO A 456 17.65 6.15 5.84
C PRO A 456 18.55 6.27 4.59
N PRO A 457 18.01 6.74 3.45
CA PRO A 457 16.59 7.06 3.23
C PRO A 457 15.73 5.81 3.05
N PHE A 458 14.55 5.79 3.68
CA PHE A 458 13.58 4.68 3.62
C PHE A 458 12.62 4.74 2.44
N PHE A 459 12.46 5.93 1.82
CA PHE A 459 11.52 6.19 0.73
C PHE A 459 10.09 5.77 1.04
N LYS A 460 9.59 6.15 2.21
CA LYS A 460 8.19 5.96 2.60
C LYS A 460 7.34 7.16 2.24
N CYS A 461 6.04 6.96 2.15
CA CYS A 461 5.11 8.02 1.85
C CYS A 461 3.72 7.75 2.43
N PHE A 462 2.96 8.82 2.55
CA PHE A 462 1.54 8.80 2.91
C PHE A 462 0.80 9.90 2.13
N LEU A 463 -0.51 9.76 2.00
CA LEU A 463 -1.34 10.73 1.29
C LEU A 463 -2.14 11.59 2.27
N ARG A 464 -2.30 12.86 1.92
CA ARG A 464 -3.33 13.74 2.46
C ARG A 464 -4.28 14.15 1.34
N LEU A 465 -5.57 14.07 1.61
CA LEU A 465 -6.62 14.52 0.71
C LEU A 465 -7.38 15.66 1.38
N ASP A 466 -7.33 16.85 0.79
CA ASP A 466 -8.13 18.00 1.21
C ASP A 466 -9.35 18.10 0.30
N VAL A 467 -10.53 17.91 0.88
CA VAL A 467 -11.82 17.89 0.18
C VAL A 467 -12.47 19.26 0.29
N THR A 468 -13.06 19.70 -0.81
CA THR A 468 -13.91 20.88 -0.94
C THR A 468 -15.14 20.51 -1.77
N PRO A 469 -16.21 21.33 -1.81
CA PRO A 469 -17.34 21.06 -2.70
C PRO A 469 -16.94 20.93 -4.18
N GLU A 470 -15.87 21.62 -4.59
CA GLU A 470 -15.48 21.73 -6.00
C GLU A 470 -14.41 20.70 -6.43
N ALA A 471 -13.52 20.31 -5.51
CA ALA A 471 -12.36 19.50 -5.82
C ALA A 471 -11.80 18.75 -4.60
N VAL A 472 -11.02 17.71 -4.88
CA VAL A 472 -10.15 17.03 -3.93
C VAL A 472 -8.69 17.32 -4.30
N ARG A 473 -7.94 17.93 -3.39
CA ARG A 473 -6.49 18.09 -3.53
C ARG A 473 -5.79 16.89 -2.90
N LEU A 474 -5.15 16.07 -3.72
CA LEU A 474 -4.36 14.92 -3.28
C LEU A 474 -2.88 15.29 -3.25
N ARG A 475 -2.23 15.08 -2.10
CA ARG A 475 -0.80 15.31 -1.89
C ARG A 475 -0.12 14.05 -1.38
N CYS A 476 1.00 13.68 -1.99
CA CYS A 476 1.87 12.60 -1.54
C CYS A 476 3.04 13.19 -0.75
N PHE A 477 3.14 12.84 0.53
CA PHE A 477 4.21 13.29 1.42
C PHE A 477 5.28 12.23 1.57
N ALA A 478 6.56 12.62 1.53
CA ALA A 478 7.69 11.74 1.78
C ALA A 478 7.98 11.58 3.28
N ALA A 479 8.48 10.40 3.64
CA ALA A 479 9.10 10.08 4.91
C ALA A 479 10.38 9.28 4.67
N THR A 480 11.53 9.96 4.72
CA THR A 480 12.83 9.32 4.47
C THR A 480 13.46 8.73 5.73
N GLY A 481 12.99 9.12 6.93
CA GLY A 481 13.64 8.81 8.21
C GLY A 481 14.70 9.82 8.65
N ASN A 482 14.83 10.95 7.94
CA ASN A 482 15.70 12.06 8.31
C ASN A 482 14.94 13.12 9.12
N ARG A 483 15.61 13.72 10.12
CA ARG A 483 15.00 14.66 11.08
C ARG A 483 14.33 15.87 10.44
N ALA A 484 14.99 16.49 9.45
CA ALA A 484 14.45 17.68 8.79
C ALA A 484 13.08 17.41 8.14
N GLN A 485 12.90 16.22 7.58
CA GLN A 485 11.66 15.82 6.89
C GLN A 485 10.58 15.30 7.85
N GLU A 486 10.93 14.94 9.08
CA GLU A 486 9.91 14.74 10.13
C GLU A 486 9.24 16.05 10.54
N VAL A 487 9.98 17.16 10.50
CA VAL A 487 9.51 18.49 10.90
C VAL A 487 8.73 19.16 9.78
N ASP A 488 9.25 19.08 8.55
CA ASP A 488 8.65 19.63 7.33
C ASP A 488 8.62 18.53 6.24
N PRO A 489 7.60 17.64 6.25
CA PRO A 489 7.53 16.53 5.32
C PRO A 489 7.39 17.02 3.87
N PRO A 490 8.30 16.64 2.96
CA PRO A 490 8.26 17.11 1.56
C PRO A 490 7.03 16.60 0.81
N VAL A 491 6.47 17.42 -0.07
CA VAL A 491 5.42 17.01 -1.01
C VAL A 491 6.07 16.52 -2.32
N GLU A 492 5.91 15.24 -2.64
CA GLU A 492 6.53 14.57 -3.78
C GLU A 492 5.66 14.56 -5.04
N ASP A 493 4.36 14.67 -4.86
CA ASP A 493 3.39 14.86 -5.94
C ASP A 493 2.14 15.55 -5.39
N GLU A 494 1.50 16.33 -6.26
CA GLU A 494 0.28 17.04 -5.94
C GLU A 494 -0.62 17.09 -7.18
N VAL A 495 -1.92 16.86 -6.97
CA VAL A 495 -2.94 17.02 -8.00
C VAL A 495 -4.23 17.55 -7.39
N THR A 496 -4.91 18.43 -8.12
CA THR A 496 -6.28 18.85 -7.81
C THR A 496 -7.23 18.09 -8.73
N ILE A 497 -8.18 17.38 -8.14
CA ILE A 497 -9.13 16.49 -8.81
C ILE A 497 -10.51 17.17 -8.75
N PRO A 498 -11.06 17.64 -9.88
CA PRO A 498 -12.41 18.21 -9.91
C PRO A 498 -13.47 17.18 -9.48
N LEU A 499 -14.51 17.64 -8.79
CA LEU A 499 -15.65 16.82 -8.35
C LEU A 499 -16.90 16.96 -9.21
N GLY A 500 -16.86 17.76 -10.27
CA GLY A 500 -17.94 17.95 -11.23
C GLY A 500 -17.39 18.26 -12.60
#